data_AF-A0A3Q4HRS2-F1
#
_entry.id   AF-A0A3Q4HRS2-F1
#
_cell.length_a   1.000
_cell.length_b   1.000
_cell.length_c   1.000
_cell.angle_alpha   90.00
_cell.angle_beta   90.00
_cell.angle_gamma   90.00
#
_symmetry.space_group_name_H-M   'P 1'
#
loop_
_entity.id
_entity.type
_entity.pdbx_description
1 polymer ?
#
loop_
_entity_poly.entity_id
_entity_poly.type
_entity_poly.pdbx_seq_one_letter_code
_entity_poly.pdbx_strand_id
1 'polypeptide(L)'
;MTAPSNTYDVIVVGAGISGLSAAKLLKASGLDPVVLEARDRVGGRTFTVQNKEAKWVDLGGAYIGPTQNRILRLAKEYGIKTYKVNEQENLVHYVNGKSYPFKGSFPPMWNPIALMDFNNLFRTMDKMGKEKWTCVLCLSHRFIQ
;
A
#
# COMPACT_ATOMS: atom_id res chain seq x y z
N MET A 1 42.09 -0.87 20.96
CA MET A 1 40.98 -1.73 20.52
C MET A 1 40.45 -1.16 19.22
N THR A 2 40.91 -1.68 18.08
CA THR A 2 40.45 -1.25 16.75
C THR A 2 39.04 -1.77 16.53
N ALA A 3 38.09 -0.87 16.24
CA ALA A 3 36.74 -1.28 15.88
C ALA A 3 36.80 -2.26 14.69
N PRO A 4 35.98 -3.33 14.68
CA PRO A 4 35.93 -4.24 13.55
C PRO A 4 35.62 -3.43 12.29
N SER A 5 36.32 -3.73 11.20
CA SER A 5 35.96 -3.21 9.88
C SER A 5 34.60 -3.81 9.52
N ASN A 6 33.53 -3.06 9.76
CA ASN A 6 32.17 -3.42 9.40
C ASN A 6 31.99 -3.30 7.88
N THR A 7 32.68 -4.15 7.15
CA THR A 7 32.57 -4.27 5.70
C THR A 7 31.35 -5.14 5.42
N TYR A 8 30.30 -4.55 4.90
CA TYR A 8 29.07 -5.23 4.50
C TYR A 8 28.87 -5.08 3.00
N ASP A 9 28.39 -6.12 2.34
CA ASP A 9 28.13 -6.09 0.90
C ASP A 9 27.00 -5.11 0.57
N VAL A 10 25.95 -5.08 1.41
CA VAL A 10 24.79 -4.20 1.26
C VAL A 10 24.25 -3.75 2.61
N ILE A 11 23.98 -2.45 2.73
CA ILE A 11 23.28 -1.86 3.88
C ILE A 11 21.94 -1.31 3.41
N VAL A 12 20.86 -1.79 4.02
CA VAL A 12 19.48 -1.34 3.79
C VAL A 12 19.05 -0.41 4.92
N VAL A 13 18.78 0.84 4.61
CA VAL A 13 18.29 1.82 5.59
C VAL A 13 16.76 1.82 5.61
N GLY A 14 16.19 1.35 6.71
CA GLY A 14 14.75 1.28 7.00
C GLY A 14 14.19 -0.14 6.89
N ALA A 15 13.62 -0.64 7.99
CA ALA A 15 12.94 -1.93 8.09
C ALA A 15 11.42 -1.82 7.85
N GLY A 16 11.00 -0.99 6.89
CA GLY A 16 9.64 -1.03 6.35
C GLY A 16 9.43 -2.20 5.38
N ILE A 17 8.20 -2.39 4.88
CA ILE A 17 7.89 -3.45 3.89
C ILE A 17 8.86 -3.42 2.70
N SER A 18 9.22 -2.24 2.20
CA SER A 18 10.17 -2.09 1.08
C SER A 18 11.58 -2.58 1.42
N GLY A 19 12.14 -2.14 2.55
CA GLY A 19 13.50 -2.50 2.95
C GLY A 19 13.62 -3.96 3.37
N LEU A 20 12.64 -4.50 4.09
CA LEU A 20 12.58 -5.92 4.42
C LEU A 20 12.42 -6.79 3.16
N SER A 21 11.63 -6.35 2.17
CA SER A 21 11.51 -7.07 0.89
C SER A 21 12.83 -7.07 0.11
N ALA A 22 13.56 -5.94 0.11
CA ALA A 22 14.87 -5.85 -0.52
C ALA A 22 15.90 -6.75 0.17
N ALA A 23 16.01 -6.67 1.51
CA ALA A 23 16.91 -7.52 2.29
C ALA A 23 16.61 -9.01 2.11
N LYS A 24 15.33 -9.39 2.07
CA LYS A 24 14.91 -10.76 1.77
C LYS A 24 15.40 -11.24 0.39
N LEU A 25 15.25 -10.41 -0.64
CA LEU A 25 15.68 -10.76 -2.00
C LEU A 25 17.20 -10.87 -2.08
N LEU A 26 17.94 -9.92 -1.51
CA LEU A 26 19.41 -9.93 -1.46
C LEU A 26 19.93 -11.19 -0.74
N LYS A 27 19.31 -11.55 0.39
CA LYS A 27 19.64 -12.77 1.13
C LYS A 27 19.35 -14.04 0.31
N ALA A 28 18.25 -14.08 -0.43
CA ALA A 28 17.94 -15.19 -1.34
C ALA A 28 18.92 -15.29 -2.52
N SER A 29 19.55 -14.18 -2.91
CA SER A 29 20.60 -14.13 -3.94
C SER A 29 22.01 -14.49 -3.41
N GLY A 30 22.14 -14.85 -2.13
CA GLY A 30 23.41 -15.28 -1.53
C GLY A 30 24.28 -14.16 -0.94
N LEU A 31 23.75 -12.93 -0.86
CA LEU A 31 24.41 -11.82 -0.17
C LEU A 31 24.03 -11.78 1.32
N ASP A 32 24.81 -11.07 2.14
CA ASP A 32 24.50 -10.84 3.56
C ASP A 32 24.15 -9.36 3.86
N PRO A 33 22.88 -8.94 3.64
CA PRO A 33 22.49 -7.55 3.85
C PRO A 33 22.24 -7.23 5.33
N VAL A 34 22.72 -6.06 5.76
CA VAL A 34 22.38 -5.50 7.08
C VAL A 34 21.25 -4.49 6.95
N VAL A 35 20.23 -4.60 7.79
CA VAL A 35 19.10 -3.67 7.84
C VAL A 35 19.23 -2.77 9.06
N LEU A 36 19.26 -1.44 8.84
CA LEU A 36 19.29 -0.44 9.90
C LEU A 36 17.92 0.22 10.01
N GLU A 37 17.25 0.09 11.16
CA GLU A 37 15.97 0.75 11.44
C GLU A 37 16.14 1.79 12.54
N ALA A 38 15.51 2.95 12.36
CA ALA A 38 15.61 4.06 13.30
C ALA A 38 14.76 3.81 14.57
N ARG A 39 13.68 3.03 14.45
CA ARG A 39 12.79 2.68 15.56
C ARG A 39 13.18 1.38 16.23
N ASP A 40 12.59 1.15 17.39
CA ASP A 40 12.60 -0.10 18.15
C ASP A 40 11.75 -1.22 17.51
N ARG A 41 11.07 -0.93 16.40
CA ARG A 41 10.19 -1.85 15.70
C ARG A 41 10.35 -1.78 14.19
N VAL A 42 10.04 -2.89 13.53
CA VAL A 42 9.94 -2.97 12.07
C VAL A 42 8.54 -2.56 11.57
N GLY A 43 8.36 -2.53 10.25
CA GLY A 43 7.09 -2.27 9.56
C GLY A 43 6.94 -0.82 9.08
N GLY A 44 7.56 0.15 9.74
CA GLY A 44 7.49 1.56 9.36
C GLY A 44 6.05 2.09 9.39
N ARG A 45 5.46 2.33 8.20
CA ARG A 45 4.08 2.84 8.02
C ARG A 45 2.99 1.79 8.28
N THR A 46 3.35 0.52 8.45
CA THR A 46 2.44 -0.50 8.98
C THR A 46 2.73 -0.70 10.46
N PHE A 47 1.68 -0.67 11.29
CA PHE A 47 1.81 -0.83 12.72
C PHE A 47 0.54 -1.46 13.28
N THR A 48 0.66 -2.71 13.72
CA THR A 48 -0.42 -3.46 14.34
C THR A 48 -0.23 -3.42 15.84
N VAL A 49 -1.22 -2.90 16.57
CA VAL A 49 -1.23 -2.84 18.03
C VAL A 49 -2.10 -3.96 18.58
N GLN A 50 -1.59 -4.61 19.63
CA GLN A 50 -2.33 -5.61 20.38
C GLN A 50 -2.76 -5.02 21.72
N ASN A 51 -4.05 -5.10 22.04
CA ASN A 51 -4.57 -4.75 23.36
C ASN A 51 -5.73 -5.67 23.77
N LYS A 52 -6.13 -5.61 25.04
CA LYS A 52 -7.20 -6.48 25.58
C LYS A 52 -8.57 -6.21 24.95
N GLU A 53 -8.82 -4.99 24.49
CA GLU A 53 -10.12 -4.54 23.99
C GLU A 53 -10.34 -4.85 22.50
N ALA A 54 -9.36 -4.55 21.65
CA ALA A 54 -9.45 -4.69 20.19
C ALA A 54 -8.81 -5.98 19.67
N LYS A 55 -8.13 -6.77 20.54
CA LYS A 55 -7.26 -7.91 20.19
C LYS A 55 -6.11 -7.49 19.28
N TRP A 56 -6.36 -7.10 18.04
CA TRP A 56 -5.39 -6.59 17.07
C TRP A 56 -6.00 -5.46 16.26
N VAL A 57 -5.30 -4.34 16.13
CA VAL A 57 -5.75 -3.19 15.31
C VAL A 57 -4.58 -2.60 14.53
N ASP A 58 -4.78 -2.38 13.24
CA ASP A 58 -3.81 -1.68 12.39
C ASP A 58 -3.99 -0.17 12.53
N LEU A 59 -2.97 0.51 13.03
CA LEU A 59 -2.88 1.98 13.12
C LEU A 59 -2.17 2.59 11.90
N GLY A 60 -1.84 1.77 10.91
CA GLY A 60 -1.12 2.15 9.69
C GLY A 60 -1.77 1.57 8.44
N GLY A 61 -0.96 1.25 7.43
CA GLY A 61 -1.48 0.62 6.21
C GLY A 61 -2.07 -0.77 6.48
N ALA A 62 -3.35 -0.96 6.14
CA ALA A 62 -4.10 -2.18 6.41
C ALA A 62 -4.77 -2.81 5.16
N TYR A 63 -5.14 -1.98 4.18
CA TYR A 63 -5.93 -2.43 3.03
C TYR A 63 -5.05 -2.94 1.90
N ILE A 64 -5.34 -4.16 1.43
CA ILE A 64 -4.81 -4.73 0.20
C ILE A 64 -5.96 -5.27 -0.65
N GLY A 65 -5.82 -5.21 -1.97
CA GLY A 65 -6.92 -5.54 -2.89
C GLY A 65 -6.46 -6.19 -4.18
N PRO A 66 -7.42 -6.49 -5.08
CA PRO A 66 -7.12 -7.03 -6.41
C PRO A 66 -6.09 -6.17 -7.15
N THR A 67 -5.28 -6.79 -8.03
CA THR A 67 -4.13 -6.21 -8.75
C THR A 67 -2.86 -5.98 -7.93
N GLN A 68 -2.93 -5.96 -6.59
CA GLN A 68 -1.76 -5.81 -5.71
C GLN A 68 -1.02 -7.14 -5.48
N ASN A 69 -0.60 -7.79 -6.58
CA ASN A 69 -0.15 -9.18 -6.58
C ASN A 69 1.13 -9.43 -5.75
N ARG A 70 2.03 -8.45 -5.66
CA ARG A 70 3.33 -8.61 -4.97
C ARG A 70 3.15 -8.77 -3.46
N ILE A 71 2.31 -7.93 -2.83
CA ILE A 71 2.04 -8.00 -1.39
C ILE A 71 1.17 -9.21 -1.05
N LEU A 72 0.20 -9.56 -1.91
CA LEU A 72 -0.61 -10.77 -1.74
C LEU A 72 0.24 -12.04 -1.79
N ARG A 73 1.24 -12.10 -2.68
CA ARG A 73 2.19 -13.21 -2.74
C ARG A 73 3.02 -13.33 -1.47
N LEU A 74 3.55 -12.22 -0.97
CA LEU A 74 4.32 -12.21 0.29
C LEU A 74 3.45 -12.63 1.48
N ALA A 75 2.23 -12.11 1.58
CA ALA A 75 1.29 -12.50 2.64
C ALA A 75 1.02 -14.02 2.61
N LYS A 76 0.80 -14.59 1.42
CA LYS A 76 0.60 -16.03 1.24
C LYS A 76 1.84 -16.84 1.66
N GLU A 77 3.03 -16.38 1.32
CA GLU A 77 4.29 -17.04 1.68
C GLU A 77 4.51 -17.10 3.20
N TYR A 78 4.12 -16.05 3.93
CA TYR A 78 4.17 -16.00 5.39
C TYR A 78 2.93 -16.60 6.08
N GLY A 79 2.01 -17.23 5.33
CA GLY A 79 0.80 -17.84 5.89
C GLY A 79 -0.22 -16.84 6.43
N ILE A 80 -0.11 -15.55 6.07
CA ILE A 80 -1.02 -14.49 6.51
C ILE A 80 -2.30 -14.57 5.68
N LYS A 81 -3.45 -14.68 6.37
CA LYS A 81 -4.77 -14.74 5.73
C LYS A 81 -5.34 -13.33 5.57
N THR A 82 -6.08 -13.12 4.48
CA THR A 82 -6.85 -11.89 4.24
C THR A 82 -8.34 -12.13 4.51
N TYR A 83 -9.06 -11.07 4.80
CA TYR A 83 -10.51 -11.07 4.91
C TYR A 83 -11.08 -9.89 4.12
N LYS A 84 -12.36 -9.99 3.73
CA LYS A 84 -13.04 -8.87 3.06
C LYS A 84 -13.55 -7.89 4.10
N VAL A 85 -13.25 -6.62 3.89
CA VAL A 85 -13.85 -5.52 4.66
C VAL A 85 -15.36 -5.54 4.41
N ASN A 86 -16.12 -5.19 5.45
CA ASN A 86 -17.58 -5.19 5.34
C ASN A 86 -18.06 -4.09 4.38
N GLU A 87 -18.75 -4.50 3.32
CA GLU A 87 -19.40 -3.65 2.33
C GLU A 87 -20.82 -4.19 2.02
N GLN A 88 -21.41 -4.97 2.94
CA GLN A 88 -22.75 -5.55 2.73
C GLN A 88 -23.85 -4.49 2.87
N GLU A 89 -23.69 -3.55 3.79
CA GLU A 89 -24.62 -2.45 4.01
C GLU A 89 -24.39 -1.28 3.04
N ASN A 90 -25.24 -0.26 3.14
CA ASN A 90 -25.10 0.95 2.34
C ASN A 90 -23.96 1.81 2.86
N LEU A 91 -23.17 2.38 1.94
CA LEU A 91 -22.24 3.46 2.25
C LEU A 91 -23.05 4.74 2.50
N VAL A 92 -22.50 5.67 3.30
CA VAL A 92 -23.16 6.93 3.64
C VAL A 92 -22.36 8.09 3.11
N HIS A 93 -22.99 8.90 2.25
CA HIS A 93 -22.47 10.20 1.84
C HIS A 93 -23.10 11.28 2.70
N TYR A 94 -22.31 11.96 3.53
CA TYR A 94 -22.80 13.02 4.41
C TYR A 94 -22.47 14.40 3.84
N VAL A 95 -23.49 15.17 3.50
CA VAL A 95 -23.35 16.51 2.90
C VAL A 95 -24.39 17.45 3.48
N ASN A 96 -23.99 18.67 3.84
CA ASN A 96 -24.89 19.73 4.32
C ASN A 96 -25.83 19.28 5.46
N GLY A 97 -25.30 18.52 6.41
CA GLY A 97 -26.09 18.06 7.55
C GLY A 97 -26.95 16.82 7.30
N LYS A 98 -26.98 16.30 6.07
CA LYS A 98 -27.84 15.17 5.66
C LYS A 98 -27.03 13.95 5.24
N SER A 99 -27.51 12.77 5.62
CA SER A 99 -26.94 11.48 5.26
C SER A 99 -27.69 10.86 4.08
N TYR A 100 -26.95 10.52 3.03
CA TYR A 100 -27.48 9.88 1.82
C TYR A 100 -26.91 8.46 1.71
N PRO A 101 -27.69 7.41 1.99
CA PRO A 101 -27.24 6.03 1.83
C PRO A 101 -27.17 5.67 0.34
N PHE A 102 -26.13 4.96 -0.07
CA PHE A 102 -25.95 4.50 -1.45
C PHE A 102 -25.19 3.17 -1.53
N LYS A 103 -25.28 2.52 -2.70
CA LYS A 103 -24.49 1.34 -3.06
C LYS A 103 -23.66 1.63 -4.30
N GLY A 104 -22.45 1.09 -4.34
CA GLY A 104 -21.49 1.27 -5.43
C GLY A 104 -20.31 2.16 -5.03
N SER A 105 -19.37 2.36 -5.96
CA SER A 105 -18.09 3.05 -5.70
C SER A 105 -18.22 4.56 -5.55
N PHE A 106 -19.29 5.15 -6.10
CA PHE A 106 -19.50 6.59 -6.11
C PHE A 106 -20.92 6.95 -5.67
N PRO A 107 -21.10 8.06 -4.95
CA PRO A 107 -22.43 8.52 -4.55
C PRO A 107 -23.25 8.91 -5.80
N PRO A 108 -24.55 8.56 -5.85
CA PRO A 108 -25.41 8.91 -6.97
C PRO A 108 -25.68 10.42 -6.99
N MET A 109 -25.50 11.04 -8.15
CA MET A 109 -25.82 12.45 -8.40
C MET A 109 -27.13 12.53 -9.21
N TRP A 110 -28.16 13.15 -8.63
CA TRP A 110 -29.47 13.31 -9.29
C TRP A 110 -29.54 14.49 -10.25
N ASN A 111 -28.68 15.50 -10.08
CA ASN A 111 -28.59 16.64 -10.99
C ASN A 111 -27.80 16.24 -12.25
N PRO A 112 -28.38 16.31 -13.46
CA PRO A 112 -27.72 15.89 -14.69
C PRO A 112 -26.45 16.70 -15.02
N ILE A 113 -26.39 17.99 -14.68
CA ILE A 113 -25.20 18.82 -14.90
C ILE A 113 -24.06 18.35 -13.98
N ALA A 114 -24.37 18.14 -12.69
CA ALA A 114 -23.39 17.66 -11.73
C ALA A 114 -22.93 16.23 -12.05
N LEU A 115 -23.81 15.38 -12.58
CA LEU A 115 -23.45 14.06 -13.06
C LEU A 115 -22.49 14.12 -14.25
N MET A 116 -22.74 15.02 -15.22
CA MET A 116 -21.84 15.22 -16.36
C MET A 116 -20.46 15.73 -15.94
N ASP A 117 -20.41 16.69 -15.01
CA ASP A 117 -19.16 17.24 -14.49
C ASP A 117 -18.36 16.18 -13.72
N PHE A 118 -19.03 15.44 -12.83
CA PHE A 118 -18.41 14.33 -12.09
C PHE A 118 -17.88 13.25 -13.04
N ASN A 119 -18.65 12.85 -14.05
CA ASN A 119 -18.20 11.90 -15.07
C ASN A 119 -17.00 12.44 -15.86
N ASN A 120 -17.02 13.71 -16.26
CA ASN A 120 -15.92 14.35 -16.96
C ASN A 120 -14.64 14.39 -16.10
N LEU A 121 -14.77 14.67 -14.80
CA LEU A 121 -13.67 14.68 -13.83
C LEU A 121 -12.94 13.33 -13.80
N PHE A 122 -13.64 12.23 -13.50
CA PHE A 122 -12.98 10.91 -13.39
C PHE A 122 -12.40 10.44 -14.73
N ARG A 123 -13.12 10.66 -15.84
CA ARG A 123 -12.61 10.31 -17.18
C ARG A 123 -11.35 11.09 -17.54
N THR A 124 -11.30 12.38 -17.21
CA THR A 124 -10.14 13.23 -17.48
C THR A 124 -8.97 12.83 -16.61
N MET A 125 -9.19 12.54 -15.32
CA MET A 125 -8.16 12.01 -14.42
C MET A 125 -7.55 10.71 -14.95
N ASP A 126 -8.38 9.76 -15.37
CA ASP A 126 -7.90 8.50 -15.95
C ASP A 126 -7.13 8.70 -17.26
N LYS A 127 -7.58 9.61 -18.12
CA LYS A 127 -6.90 9.95 -19.37
C LYS A 127 -5.52 10.56 -19.12
N MET A 128 -5.44 11.57 -18.25
CA MET A 128 -4.17 12.20 -17.86
C MET A 128 -3.22 11.21 -17.20
N GLY A 129 -3.76 10.27 -16.42
CA GLY A 129 -2.99 9.15 -15.86
C GLY A 129 -2.33 8.35 -16.98
N LYS A 130 -3.11 7.81 -17.92
CA LYS A 130 -2.60 6.96 -19.01
C LYS A 130 -1.48 7.62 -19.82
N GLU A 131 -1.58 8.92 -20.10
CA GLU A 131 -0.55 9.66 -20.84
C GLU A 131 0.80 9.70 -20.10
N LYS A 132 0.79 9.79 -18.77
CA LYS A 132 2.02 9.76 -17.94
C LYS A 132 2.56 8.36 -17.71
N TRP A 133 1.71 7.34 -17.66
CA TRP A 133 2.13 5.94 -17.47
C TRP A 133 3.04 5.44 -18.60
N THR A 134 2.84 5.90 -19.84
CA THR A 134 3.73 5.61 -20.98
C THR A 134 5.17 6.07 -20.73
N CYS A 135 5.35 7.18 -20.00
CA CYS A 135 6.66 7.74 -19.69
C CYS A 135 7.35 6.98 -18.51
N VAL A 136 6.59 6.62 -17.47
CA VAL A 136 7.12 5.95 -16.27
C VAL A 136 7.45 4.47 -16.52
N LEU A 137 6.63 3.73 -17.27
CA LEU A 137 6.93 2.34 -17.66
C LEU A 137 8.17 2.24 -18.57
N CYS A 138 8.42 3.27 -19.39
CA CYS A 138 9.62 3.34 -20.22
C CYS A 138 10.89 3.54 -19.37
N LEU A 139 10.79 4.28 -18.26
CA LEU A 139 11.88 4.48 -17.30
C LEU A 139 12.11 3.24 -16.41
N SER A 140 11.05 2.52 -15.99
CA SER A 140 11.21 1.34 -15.14
C SER A 140 11.85 0.15 -15.85
N HIS A 141 11.73 0.04 -17.18
CA HIS A 141 12.40 -0.99 -17.97
C HIS A 141 13.92 -0.76 -18.14
N ARG A 142 14.40 0.48 -17.92
CA ARG A 142 15.85 0.78 -17.92
C ARG A 142 16.54 0.57 -16.57
N PHE A 143 15.78 0.35 -15.50
CA PHE A 143 16.31 0.17 -14.14
C PHE A 143 16.37 -1.29 -13.70
N ILE A 144 15.89 -2.23 -14.54
CA ILE A 144 15.87 -3.68 -14.28
C ILE A 144 16.66 -4.44 -15.38
N GLN A 145 17.58 -3.76 -16.07
CA GLN A 145 18.62 -4.40 -16.88
C GLN A 145 19.99 -3.99 -16.36
#